data_AF-A0A9E7CZ58-F1
#
_entry.id   AF-A0A9E7CZ58-F1
#
_cell.length_a   1.000
_cell.length_b   1.000
_cell.length_c   1.000
_cell.angle_alpha   90.00
_cell.angle_beta   90.00
_cell.angle_gamma   90.00
#
_symmetry.space_group_name_H-M   'P 1'
#
loop_
_entity.id
_entity.type
_entity.pdbx_description
1 polymer ?
#
loop_
_entity_poly.entity_id
_entity_poly.type
_entity_poly.pdbx_seq_one_letter_code
_entity_poly.pdbx_strand_id
1 'polypeptide(L)'
;MQTLNPYKLIYAFLVISAVTFIFSSFKTQNPGKTQSGLIYDYLKDFHQQTILLDKRAQAYKLKNIPQDSLKEALLKTRKSYKQTEFYLAYYYPEYISSHINGAPLLHVETEGNLSSVLNPEGLQVLDEIIFSGDAEKERNQIAILTKRLRTNYEMLYNKLIVKEIHIDINAFRLQLVRIFTMGITGFDTPGSINALPEAEASLAAMKSIFEASYHSSQIVNLFEKAIKSIEGKTKTHFEEFDRLNFLKKYIDPLYNQLAVFQSDKNDNTLKFLSSWNPESNSIFSKNFLNPYKFTQLKESEDSRVLRKLGKKLFYDPILSNNEKMSCASCHQPEKTFTDHISKSVSNVQGISVMRNAPTLLNAVYADRYFYDLRAFTLEQQAEHVIFNKQEFNTAYTSIIKKLEEDPEYSKYFKKAFGNKTINRERFVKALASYVLSLQSFDSTFDKYVRNENKGLSKEAQNGFNLFMGKANCATCHFAPTFSGLVPPFYNENESEILGVLQDPDASVKIVDTDEGRFNNQVNSEKQWIYEKSFKTTTIRNASLTAPYFHNGAYDTLEEVIDFYNEGGGAGMGLKVTNQTLPPDKLDLTQTEKKELIAFIESLNDVSGQ
;
A
#
# COMPACT_ATOMS: atom_id res chain seq x y z
N MET A 1 -30.79 -71.75 -5.68
CA MET A 1 -30.96 -70.79 -4.56
C MET A 1 -29.95 -71.13 -3.48
N GLN A 2 -28.79 -70.45 -3.46
CA GLN A 2 -27.84 -70.54 -2.36
C GLN A 2 -28.04 -69.33 -1.46
N THR A 3 -28.44 -69.59 -0.22
CA THR A 3 -28.72 -68.62 0.83
C THR A 3 -27.40 -67.97 1.27
N LEU A 4 -27.26 -66.67 1.00
CA LEU A 4 -26.15 -65.86 1.48
C LEU A 4 -26.23 -65.71 3.00
N ASN A 5 -25.12 -66.03 3.65
CA ASN A 5 -24.95 -65.99 5.11
C ASN A 5 -25.03 -64.52 5.61
N PRO A 6 -26.02 -64.16 6.46
CA PRO A 6 -26.25 -62.78 6.91
C PRO A 6 -25.08 -62.18 7.71
N TYR A 7 -24.18 -63.01 8.24
CA TYR A 7 -23.02 -62.54 9.00
C TYR A 7 -21.91 -61.95 8.10
N LYS A 8 -21.84 -62.31 6.82
CA LYS A 8 -20.84 -61.74 5.88
C LYS A 8 -21.19 -60.33 5.42
N LEU A 9 -22.48 -59.98 5.31
CA LEU A 9 -22.89 -58.62 4.95
C LEU A 9 -22.67 -57.63 6.11
N ILE A 10 -22.88 -58.06 7.35
CA ILE A 10 -22.65 -57.22 8.53
C ILE A 10 -21.15 -56.93 8.72
N TYR A 11 -20.29 -57.93 8.49
CA TYR A 11 -18.82 -57.73 8.52
C TYR A 11 -18.32 -56.81 7.40
N ALA A 12 -18.86 -56.93 6.19
CA ALA A 12 -18.51 -56.03 5.09
C ALA A 12 -18.95 -54.58 5.36
N PHE A 13 -20.13 -54.38 5.97
CA PHE A 13 -20.60 -53.05 6.34
C PHE A 13 -19.79 -52.41 7.49
N LEU A 14 -19.40 -53.21 8.49
CA LEU A 14 -18.56 -52.74 9.60
C LEU A 14 -17.12 -52.40 9.17
N VAL A 15 -16.56 -53.15 8.22
CA VAL A 15 -15.23 -52.84 7.66
C VAL A 15 -15.28 -51.61 6.75
N ILE A 16 -16.34 -51.42 5.96
CA ILE A 16 -16.50 -50.22 5.11
C ILE A 16 -16.81 -48.98 5.96
N SER A 17 -17.57 -49.09 7.06
CA SER A 17 -17.78 -47.99 8.01
C SER A 17 -16.52 -47.65 8.80
N ALA A 18 -15.70 -48.64 9.16
CA ALA A 18 -14.41 -48.41 9.83
C ALA A 18 -13.38 -47.77 8.89
N VAL A 19 -13.35 -48.16 7.61
CA VAL A 19 -12.43 -47.56 6.61
C VAL A 19 -12.88 -46.14 6.22
N THR A 20 -14.18 -45.86 6.15
CA THR A 20 -14.67 -44.48 5.93
C THR A 20 -14.44 -43.56 7.14
N PHE A 21 -14.49 -44.08 8.38
CA PHE A 21 -14.15 -43.30 9.58
C PHE A 21 -12.64 -43.01 9.72
N ILE A 22 -11.79 -43.89 9.19
CA ILE A 22 -10.32 -43.72 9.21
C ILE A 22 -9.86 -42.73 8.13
N PHE A 23 -10.57 -42.58 7.00
CA PHE A 23 -10.24 -41.58 5.98
C PHE A 23 -10.91 -40.21 6.18
N SER A 24 -11.94 -40.08 7.03
CA SER A 24 -12.55 -38.79 7.36
C SER A 24 -11.96 -38.10 8.61
N SER A 25 -10.98 -38.72 9.28
CA SER A 25 -10.42 -38.22 10.56
C SER A 25 -8.98 -37.72 10.50
N PHE A 26 -8.36 -37.59 9.32
CA PHE A 26 -7.12 -36.82 9.17
C PHE A 26 -7.41 -35.31 9.05
N LYS A 27 -8.20 -34.77 9.98
CA LYS A 27 -7.95 -33.40 10.46
C LYS A 27 -6.79 -33.56 11.42
N THR A 28 -5.56 -33.29 10.97
CA THR A 28 -4.41 -33.15 11.87
C THR A 28 -4.62 -31.90 12.73
N GLN A 29 -5.54 -31.97 13.70
CA GLN A 29 -5.34 -31.21 14.92
C GLN A 29 -4.07 -31.79 15.53
N ASN A 30 -3.01 -30.98 15.63
CA ASN A 30 -1.80 -31.30 16.39
C ASN A 30 -2.15 -31.09 17.87
N PRO A 31 -2.60 -32.10 18.62
CA PRO A 31 -3.03 -31.90 19.99
C PRO A 31 -1.74 -31.90 20.82
N GLY A 32 -1.30 -30.73 21.28
CA GLY A 32 -0.22 -30.61 22.27
C GLY A 32 1.04 -29.85 21.85
N LYS A 33 1.09 -29.17 20.70
CA LYS A 33 2.19 -28.22 20.42
C LYS A 33 1.86 -26.84 20.97
N THR A 34 2.82 -26.25 21.69
CA THR A 34 2.73 -24.84 22.10
C THR A 34 2.81 -23.93 20.88
N GLN A 35 2.28 -22.70 21.02
CA GLN A 35 2.40 -21.64 20.03
C GLN A 35 3.83 -21.48 19.49
N SER A 36 4.80 -21.34 20.41
CA SER A 36 6.21 -21.17 20.06
C SER A 36 6.73 -22.38 19.27
N GLY A 37 6.31 -23.60 19.64
CA GLY A 37 6.64 -24.83 18.91
C GLY A 37 6.17 -24.81 17.45
N LEU A 38 4.95 -24.36 17.19
CA LEU A 38 4.43 -24.23 15.83
C LEU A 38 5.21 -23.21 15.00
N ILE A 39 5.57 -22.05 15.59
CA ILE A 39 6.35 -21.03 14.89
C ILE A 39 7.74 -21.56 14.55
N TYR A 40 8.41 -22.23 15.48
CA TYR A 40 9.71 -22.84 15.21
C TYR A 40 9.64 -23.86 14.07
N ASP A 41 8.58 -24.67 14.02
CA ASP A 41 8.38 -25.61 12.92
C ASP A 41 8.25 -24.90 11.58
N TYR A 42 7.47 -23.82 11.49
CA TYR A 42 7.35 -23.03 10.26
C TYR A 42 8.67 -22.31 9.89
N LEU A 43 9.37 -21.72 10.87
CA LEU A 43 10.67 -21.08 10.64
C LEU A 43 11.70 -22.07 10.11
N LYS A 44 11.70 -23.29 10.66
CA LYS A 44 12.57 -24.40 10.25
C LYS A 44 12.20 -24.92 8.88
N ASP A 45 10.92 -25.11 8.56
CA ASP A 45 10.50 -25.52 7.23
C ASP A 45 10.90 -24.48 6.19
N PHE A 46 10.66 -23.19 6.45
CA PHE A 46 11.12 -22.13 5.55
C PHE A 46 12.65 -22.19 5.34
N HIS A 47 13.43 -22.44 6.40
CA HIS A 47 14.88 -22.59 6.28
C HIS A 47 15.27 -23.78 5.39
N GLN A 48 14.59 -24.91 5.55
CA GLN A 48 14.82 -26.08 4.71
C GLN A 48 14.44 -25.80 3.25
N GLN A 49 13.34 -25.08 3.00
CA GLN A 49 12.94 -24.72 1.64
C GLN A 49 13.90 -23.73 0.97
N THR A 50 14.53 -22.79 1.69
CA THR A 50 15.55 -21.91 1.08
C THR A 50 16.81 -22.69 0.68
N ILE A 51 17.22 -23.69 1.49
CA ILE A 51 18.33 -24.60 1.15
C ILE A 51 17.99 -25.42 -0.11
N LEU A 52 16.78 -25.97 -0.18
CA LEU A 52 16.34 -26.75 -1.34
C LEU A 52 16.23 -25.90 -2.61
N LEU A 53 15.71 -24.68 -2.50
CA LEU A 53 15.63 -23.75 -3.61
C LEU A 53 17.02 -23.39 -4.16
N ASP A 54 17.97 -23.05 -3.29
CA ASP A 54 19.36 -22.79 -3.71
C ASP A 54 19.95 -24.00 -4.43
N LYS A 55 19.81 -25.21 -3.88
CA LYS A 55 20.29 -26.44 -4.53
C LYS A 55 19.69 -26.63 -5.93
N ARG A 56 18.39 -26.36 -6.10
CA ARG A 56 17.71 -26.45 -7.39
C ARG A 56 18.19 -25.37 -8.35
N ALA A 57 18.39 -24.14 -7.88
CA ALA A 57 18.94 -23.06 -8.70
C ALA A 57 20.37 -23.34 -9.16
N GLN A 58 21.25 -23.90 -8.31
CA GLN A 58 22.59 -24.32 -8.73
C GLN A 58 22.52 -25.43 -9.80
N ALA A 59 21.61 -26.40 -9.65
CA ALA A 59 21.41 -27.43 -10.67
C ALA A 59 20.85 -26.86 -11.99
N TYR A 60 19.93 -25.89 -11.92
CA TYR A 60 19.37 -25.20 -13.09
C TYR A 60 20.42 -24.38 -13.82
N LYS A 61 21.30 -23.68 -13.09
CA LYS A 61 22.48 -22.98 -13.65
C LYS A 61 23.38 -23.93 -14.44
N LEU A 62 23.58 -25.15 -13.95
CA LEU A 62 24.36 -26.20 -14.62
C LEU A 62 23.58 -26.96 -15.71
N LYS A 63 22.32 -26.57 -16.00
CA LYS A 63 21.43 -27.25 -16.95
C LYS A 63 21.11 -28.71 -16.59
N ASN A 64 21.20 -29.07 -15.30
CA ASN A 64 20.92 -30.43 -14.82
C ASN A 64 19.43 -30.69 -14.54
N ILE A 65 18.60 -29.64 -14.49
CA ILE A 65 17.15 -29.73 -14.30
C ILE A 65 16.43 -28.73 -15.21
N PRO A 66 15.16 -28.98 -15.58
CA PRO A 66 14.34 -28.01 -16.31
C PRO A 66 13.87 -26.86 -15.41
N GLN A 67 13.47 -25.74 -16.03
CA GLN A 67 12.95 -24.55 -15.33
C GLN A 67 11.71 -24.87 -14.47
N ASP A 68 10.85 -25.80 -14.89
CA ASP A 68 9.64 -26.16 -14.13
C ASP A 68 9.98 -26.76 -12.75
N SER A 69 11.09 -27.48 -12.64
CA SER A 69 11.57 -28.00 -11.36
C SER A 69 12.04 -26.89 -10.42
N LEU A 70 12.55 -25.79 -10.98
CA LEU A 70 12.92 -24.60 -10.21
C LEU A 70 11.68 -23.78 -9.81
N LYS A 71 10.71 -23.61 -10.72
CA LYS A 71 9.41 -22.99 -10.43
C LYS A 71 8.71 -23.70 -9.26
N GLU A 72 8.63 -25.03 -9.29
CA GLU A 72 8.03 -25.81 -8.21
C GLU A 72 8.76 -25.60 -6.87
N ALA A 73 10.10 -25.55 -6.89
CA ALA A 73 10.89 -25.27 -5.69
C ALA A 73 10.60 -23.88 -5.13
N LEU A 74 10.55 -22.85 -5.99
CA LEU A 74 10.24 -21.49 -5.58
C LEU A 74 8.84 -21.39 -4.95
N LEU A 75 7.82 -21.97 -5.59
CA LEU A 75 6.45 -21.95 -5.07
C LEU A 75 6.36 -22.60 -3.67
N LYS A 76 7.10 -23.69 -3.43
CA LYS A 76 7.18 -24.32 -2.10
C LYS A 76 7.88 -23.41 -1.08
N THR A 77 8.98 -22.77 -1.45
CA THR A 77 9.70 -21.82 -0.59
C THR A 77 8.86 -20.60 -0.25
N ARG A 78 8.12 -20.05 -1.21
CA ARG A 78 7.22 -18.92 -0.99
C ARG A 78 6.06 -19.32 -0.07
N LYS A 79 5.47 -20.50 -0.30
CA LYS A 79 4.41 -21.03 0.58
C LYS A 79 4.89 -21.16 2.04
N SER A 80 6.09 -21.70 2.28
CA SER A 80 6.62 -21.83 3.64
C SER A 80 7.00 -20.48 4.26
N TYR A 81 7.52 -19.54 3.48
CA TYR A 81 7.69 -18.15 3.92
C TYR A 81 6.37 -17.54 4.41
N LYS A 82 5.29 -17.69 3.64
CA LYS A 82 3.98 -17.10 3.97
C LYS A 82 3.36 -17.66 5.26
N GLN A 83 3.75 -18.87 5.67
CA GLN A 83 3.40 -19.43 6.98
C GLN A 83 4.12 -18.73 8.15
N THR A 84 5.25 -18.07 7.88
CA THR A 84 6.07 -17.34 8.87
C THR A 84 5.95 -15.81 8.77
N GLU A 85 5.41 -15.29 7.66
CA GLU A 85 5.45 -13.86 7.30
C GLU A 85 4.86 -12.96 8.38
N PHE A 86 3.72 -13.32 8.97
CA PHE A 86 3.07 -12.53 10.01
C PHE A 86 4.00 -12.24 11.19
N TYR A 87 4.90 -13.18 11.53
CA TYR A 87 5.86 -13.05 12.60
C TYR A 87 7.12 -12.31 12.13
N LEU A 88 7.71 -12.78 11.03
CA LEU A 88 8.96 -12.23 10.50
C LEU A 88 8.81 -10.76 10.09
N ALA A 89 7.78 -10.42 9.33
CA ALA A 89 7.55 -9.06 8.83
C ALA A 89 7.07 -8.10 9.92
N TYR A 90 6.58 -8.61 11.06
CA TYR A 90 6.21 -7.79 12.21
C TYR A 90 7.42 -7.41 13.06
N TYR A 91 8.28 -8.38 13.40
CA TYR A 91 9.43 -8.14 14.27
C TYR A 91 10.69 -7.67 13.53
N TYR A 92 10.77 -7.90 12.22
CA TYR A 92 11.94 -7.58 11.39
C TYR A 92 11.54 -6.93 10.05
N PRO A 93 10.65 -5.92 10.04
CA PRO A 93 10.03 -5.41 8.81
C PRO A 93 11.04 -5.03 7.72
N GLU A 94 12.01 -4.16 8.05
CA GLU A 94 13.05 -3.68 7.12
C GLU A 94 13.90 -4.83 6.58
N TYR A 95 14.34 -5.76 7.44
CA TYR A 95 15.16 -6.89 7.01
C TYR A 95 14.39 -7.81 6.05
N ILE A 96 13.10 -8.02 6.33
CA ILE A 96 12.25 -8.86 5.49
C ILE A 96 11.97 -8.19 4.14
N SER A 97 11.65 -6.89 4.13
CA SER A 97 11.40 -6.15 2.89
C SER A 97 12.66 -5.91 2.05
N SER A 98 13.85 -5.95 2.64
CA SER A 98 15.10 -5.75 1.87
C SER A 98 15.75 -7.05 1.40
N HIS A 99 15.65 -8.14 2.17
CA HIS A 99 16.49 -9.33 1.94
C HIS A 99 15.72 -10.64 1.73
N ILE A 100 14.48 -10.73 2.20
CA ILE A 100 13.72 -12.00 2.19
C ILE A 100 12.60 -11.96 1.15
N ASN A 101 11.75 -10.95 1.16
CA ASN A 101 10.63 -10.79 0.23
C ASN A 101 10.63 -9.38 -0.37
N GLY A 102 11.81 -8.89 -0.77
CA GLY A 102 11.95 -7.55 -1.35
C GLY A 102 11.37 -7.44 -2.75
N ALA A 103 10.84 -6.24 -3.03
CA ALA A 103 10.24 -5.90 -4.30
C ALA A 103 11.30 -5.85 -5.42
N PRO A 104 10.93 -6.13 -6.68
CA PRO A 104 11.83 -6.11 -7.83
C PRO A 104 12.17 -4.69 -8.32
N LEU A 105 12.34 -3.75 -7.39
CA LEU A 105 12.62 -2.35 -7.68
C LEU A 105 14.01 -1.96 -7.16
N LEU A 106 14.75 -1.23 -8.01
CA LEU A 106 15.98 -0.57 -7.60
C LEU A 106 15.65 0.48 -6.53
N HIS A 107 16.47 0.56 -5.50
CA HIS A 107 16.33 1.56 -4.45
C HIS A 107 17.67 2.22 -4.14
N VAL A 108 17.59 3.39 -3.52
CA VAL A 108 18.75 4.14 -3.07
C VAL A 108 18.98 3.91 -1.59
N GLU A 109 20.19 3.50 -1.24
CA GLU A 109 20.67 3.53 0.14
C GLU A 109 21.60 4.73 0.34
N THR A 110 21.50 5.38 1.49
CA THR A 110 22.27 6.59 1.82
C THR A 110 23.18 6.35 3.01
N GLU A 111 24.46 6.65 2.85
CA GLU A 111 25.44 6.75 3.93
C GLU A 111 25.96 8.19 4.01
N GLY A 112 25.37 9.00 4.90
CA GLY A 112 25.65 10.44 4.98
C GLY A 112 25.20 11.16 3.69
N ASN A 113 26.14 11.77 2.97
CA ASN A 113 25.88 12.45 1.70
C ASN A 113 26.09 11.55 0.48
N LEU A 114 26.59 10.32 0.67
CA LEU A 114 26.77 9.36 -0.40
C LEU A 114 25.48 8.56 -0.57
N SER A 115 25.13 8.30 -1.83
CA SER A 115 24.02 7.43 -2.20
C SER A 115 24.52 6.36 -3.15
N SER A 116 24.01 5.15 -3.00
CA SER A 116 24.30 4.04 -3.91
C SER A 116 23.00 3.36 -4.32
N VAL A 117 22.97 2.85 -5.55
CA VAL A 117 21.84 2.09 -6.07
C VAL A 117 22.04 0.63 -5.71
N LEU A 118 21.11 0.06 -4.96
CA LEU A 118 21.11 -1.34 -4.59
C LEU A 118 20.26 -2.15 -5.58
N ASN A 119 20.81 -3.30 -5.98
CA ASN A 119 20.06 -4.26 -6.78
C ASN A 119 19.02 -4.97 -5.89
N PRO A 120 17.79 -5.16 -6.38
CA PRO A 120 16.76 -5.83 -5.61
C PRO A 120 17.12 -7.30 -5.38
N GLU A 121 16.69 -7.85 -4.24
CA GLU A 121 16.82 -9.26 -3.91
C GLU A 121 15.63 -9.78 -3.10
N GLY A 122 15.56 -11.10 -2.93
CA GLY A 122 14.50 -11.77 -2.20
C GLY A 122 13.51 -12.51 -3.09
N LEU A 123 12.42 -12.95 -2.47
CA LEU A 123 11.45 -13.87 -3.07
C LEU A 123 10.61 -13.26 -4.19
N GLN A 124 10.27 -11.96 -4.16
CA GLN A 124 9.50 -11.35 -5.26
C GLN A 124 10.37 -11.20 -6.51
N VAL A 125 11.63 -10.77 -6.35
CA VAL A 125 12.61 -10.73 -7.46
C VAL A 125 12.82 -12.09 -8.10
N LEU A 126 12.95 -13.12 -7.27
CA LEU A 126 13.05 -14.50 -7.75
C LEU A 126 11.77 -14.95 -8.45
N ASP A 127 10.60 -14.56 -7.95
CA ASP A 127 9.30 -14.87 -8.57
C ASP A 127 9.21 -14.30 -9.98
N GLU A 128 9.50 -13.02 -10.15
CA GLU A 128 9.48 -12.36 -11.45
C GLU A 128 10.49 -13.01 -12.42
N ILE A 129 11.76 -13.11 -12.03
CA ILE A 129 12.82 -13.60 -12.92
C ILE A 129 12.59 -15.07 -13.30
N ILE A 130 12.21 -15.94 -12.36
CA ILE A 130 12.04 -17.39 -12.61
C ILE A 130 10.80 -17.67 -13.47
N PHE A 131 9.76 -16.83 -13.39
CA PHE A 131 8.54 -16.99 -14.19
C PHE A 131 8.56 -16.21 -15.51
N SER A 132 9.51 -15.28 -15.69
CA SER A 132 9.75 -14.57 -16.94
C SER A 132 10.20 -15.47 -18.11
N GLY A 133 10.08 -14.96 -19.33
CA GLY A 133 10.65 -15.57 -20.54
C GLY A 133 12.18 -15.54 -20.60
N ASP A 134 12.84 -14.74 -19.76
CA ASP A 134 14.29 -14.54 -19.76
C ASP A 134 15.03 -15.39 -18.70
N ALA A 135 14.32 -16.22 -17.94
CA ALA A 135 14.89 -17.07 -16.89
C ALA A 135 16.08 -17.95 -17.36
N GLU A 136 16.14 -18.34 -18.63
CA GLU A 136 17.26 -19.08 -19.22
C GLU A 136 18.53 -18.23 -19.34
N LYS A 137 18.40 -16.95 -19.70
CA LYS A 137 19.52 -16.00 -19.79
C LYS A 137 20.00 -15.62 -18.38
N GLU A 138 19.09 -15.57 -17.42
CA GLU A 138 19.35 -15.15 -16.03
C GLU A 138 19.78 -16.29 -15.09
N ARG A 139 20.13 -17.48 -15.60
CA ARG A 139 20.54 -18.65 -14.79
C ARG A 139 21.58 -18.33 -13.70
N ASN A 140 22.58 -17.52 -14.05
CA ASN A 140 23.64 -17.13 -13.12
C ASN A 140 23.10 -16.22 -12.02
N GLN A 141 22.28 -15.23 -12.38
CA GLN A 141 21.69 -14.28 -11.45
C GLN A 141 20.73 -14.97 -10.49
N ILE A 142 19.87 -15.86 -11.00
CA ILE A 142 18.98 -16.71 -10.19
C ILE A 142 19.78 -17.46 -9.12
N ALA A 143 20.86 -18.14 -9.50
CA ALA A 143 21.69 -18.91 -8.57
C ALA A 143 22.41 -18.03 -7.53
N ILE A 144 22.72 -16.77 -7.86
CA ILE A 144 23.29 -15.81 -6.91
C ILE A 144 22.22 -15.35 -5.91
N LEU A 145 21.03 -14.98 -6.41
CA LEU A 145 19.92 -14.49 -5.59
C LEU A 145 19.40 -15.57 -4.63
N THR A 146 19.26 -16.83 -5.06
CA THR A 146 18.84 -17.93 -4.16
C THR A 146 19.87 -18.19 -3.08
N LYS A 147 21.17 -18.08 -3.40
CA LYS A 147 22.24 -18.24 -2.41
C LYS A 147 22.25 -17.10 -1.39
N ARG A 148 21.96 -15.86 -1.80
CA ARG A 148 21.80 -14.73 -0.88
C ARG A 148 20.58 -14.91 0.01
N LEU A 149 19.42 -15.23 -0.56
CA LEU A 149 18.20 -15.52 0.20
C LEU A 149 18.46 -16.58 1.29
N ARG A 150 19.11 -17.69 0.92
CA ARG A 150 19.47 -18.74 1.87
C ARG A 150 20.38 -18.21 2.99
N THR A 151 21.47 -17.53 2.64
CA THR A 151 22.44 -17.00 3.61
C THR A 151 21.80 -15.97 4.56
N ASN A 152 21.04 -15.01 4.00
CA ASN A 152 20.34 -13.98 4.77
C ASN A 152 19.34 -14.62 5.73
N TYR A 153 18.53 -15.57 5.25
CA TYR A 153 17.58 -16.24 6.11
C TYR A 153 18.26 -17.16 7.14
N GLU A 154 19.34 -17.85 6.81
CA GLU A 154 20.11 -18.67 7.76
C GLU A 154 20.66 -17.83 8.92
N MET A 155 21.18 -16.62 8.63
CA MET A 155 21.62 -15.68 9.65
C MET A 155 20.49 -15.25 10.59
N LEU A 156 19.31 -14.95 10.03
CA LEU A 156 18.14 -14.59 10.82
C LEU A 156 17.62 -15.80 11.63
N TYR A 157 17.48 -16.96 10.99
CA TYR A 157 17.02 -18.21 11.60
C TYR A 157 17.86 -18.61 12.81
N ASN A 158 19.19 -18.56 12.69
CA ASN A 158 20.11 -18.88 13.80
C ASN A 158 19.93 -17.92 15.00
N LYS A 159 19.53 -16.67 14.76
CA LYS A 159 19.18 -15.72 15.84
C LYS A 159 17.80 -16.02 16.44
N LEU A 160 16.86 -16.54 15.66
CA LEU A 160 15.49 -16.81 16.09
C LEU A 160 15.38 -18.08 16.94
N ILE A 161 16.10 -19.14 16.59
CA ILE A 161 15.99 -20.45 17.28
C ILE A 161 16.49 -20.46 18.73
N VAL A 162 17.21 -19.43 19.15
CA VAL A 162 17.73 -19.28 20.52
C VAL A 162 16.94 -18.26 21.36
N LYS A 163 15.93 -17.62 20.77
CA LYS A 163 15.12 -16.58 21.42
C LYS A 163 13.77 -17.13 21.84
N GLU A 164 13.28 -16.74 23.00
CA GLU A 164 11.89 -17.02 23.37
C GLU A 164 10.91 -16.30 22.43
N ILE A 165 10.02 -17.07 21.80
CA ILE A 165 9.06 -16.54 20.83
C ILE A 165 7.77 -16.15 21.55
N HIS A 166 7.45 -14.85 21.46
CA HIS A 166 6.18 -14.25 21.84
C HIS A 166 5.48 -13.74 20.58
N ILE A 167 4.15 -13.77 20.54
CA ILE A 167 3.39 -13.13 19.46
C ILE A 167 2.47 -12.07 20.03
N ASP A 168 2.52 -10.90 19.41
CA ASP A 168 1.53 -9.84 19.55
C ASP A 168 0.35 -10.07 18.59
N ILE A 169 -0.89 -9.87 19.08
CA ILE A 169 -2.10 -9.90 18.25
C ILE A 169 -2.01 -8.91 17.06
N ASN A 170 -1.29 -7.81 17.23
CA ASN A 170 -1.03 -6.84 16.16
C ASN A 170 -0.29 -7.46 14.96
N ALA A 171 0.54 -8.49 15.17
CA ALA A 171 1.19 -9.21 14.08
C ALA A 171 0.17 -9.88 13.16
N PHE A 172 -0.87 -10.51 13.73
CA PHE A 172 -1.98 -11.08 12.96
C PHE A 172 -2.77 -10.01 12.23
N ARG A 173 -3.05 -8.88 12.89
CA ARG A 173 -3.84 -7.79 12.32
C ARG A 173 -3.14 -7.11 11.14
N LEU A 174 -1.86 -6.82 11.28
CA LEU A 174 -1.04 -6.28 10.18
C LEU A 174 -0.86 -7.29 9.05
N GLN A 175 -0.79 -8.60 9.36
CA GLN A 175 -0.78 -9.61 8.32
C GLN A 175 -2.10 -9.66 7.54
N LEU A 176 -3.26 -9.48 8.19
CA LEU A 176 -4.54 -9.36 7.48
C LEU A 176 -4.58 -8.15 6.54
N VAL A 177 -4.02 -7.02 6.98
CA VAL A 177 -3.82 -5.84 6.10
C VAL A 177 -2.93 -6.21 4.92
N ARG A 178 -1.78 -6.86 5.14
CA ARG A 178 -0.85 -7.28 4.08
C ARG A 178 -1.49 -8.26 3.09
N ILE A 179 -2.19 -9.29 3.57
CA ILE A 179 -2.88 -10.28 2.73
C ILE A 179 -3.85 -9.57 1.80
N PHE A 180 -4.64 -8.63 2.31
CA PHE A 180 -5.67 -7.95 1.54
C PHE A 180 -5.11 -6.89 0.58
N THR A 181 -4.13 -6.10 1.02
CA THR A 181 -3.63 -4.94 0.27
C THR A 181 -2.49 -5.26 -0.70
N MET A 182 -1.74 -6.35 -0.47
CA MET A 182 -0.57 -6.73 -1.26
C MET A 182 -0.64 -8.20 -1.73
N GLY A 183 -1.04 -9.12 -0.84
CA GLY A 183 -1.05 -10.55 -1.15
C GLY A 183 -2.00 -10.89 -2.29
N ILE A 184 -3.30 -10.70 -2.09
CA ILE A 184 -4.35 -11.06 -3.06
C ILE A 184 -4.43 -10.11 -4.27
N THR A 185 -3.63 -9.03 -4.28
CA THR A 185 -3.49 -8.11 -5.43
C THR A 185 -2.42 -8.56 -6.41
N GLY A 186 -1.63 -9.58 -6.06
CA GLY A 186 -0.54 -10.08 -6.91
C GLY A 186 0.77 -9.32 -6.71
N PHE A 187 0.81 -8.28 -5.87
CA PHE A 187 2.02 -7.49 -5.59
C PHE A 187 3.20 -8.38 -5.16
N ASP A 188 2.95 -9.36 -4.29
CA ASP A 188 4.01 -10.26 -3.82
C ASP A 188 4.47 -11.29 -4.87
N THR A 189 3.65 -11.56 -5.90
CA THR A 189 3.87 -12.62 -6.90
C THR A 189 3.68 -12.11 -8.33
N PRO A 190 4.44 -11.08 -8.76
CA PRO A 190 4.23 -10.44 -10.05
C PRO A 190 4.49 -11.39 -11.24
N GLY A 191 5.31 -12.43 -11.06
CA GLY A 191 5.60 -13.40 -12.12
C GLY A 191 4.68 -14.62 -12.10
N SER A 192 4.44 -15.22 -10.93
CA SER A 192 3.71 -16.50 -10.82
C SER A 192 2.20 -16.35 -10.66
N ILE A 193 1.73 -15.20 -10.19
CA ILE A 193 0.33 -14.93 -9.82
C ILE A 193 -0.17 -16.00 -8.81
N ASN A 194 0.70 -16.43 -7.90
CA ASN A 194 0.42 -17.46 -6.90
C ASN A 194 -0.17 -16.89 -5.58
N ALA A 195 -0.77 -15.71 -5.66
CA ALA A 195 -1.32 -14.95 -4.55
C ALA A 195 -2.32 -15.72 -3.65
N LEU A 196 -3.29 -16.45 -4.24
CA LEU A 196 -4.36 -17.10 -3.48
C LEU A 196 -3.86 -18.28 -2.62
N PRO A 197 -3.03 -19.21 -3.15
CA PRO A 197 -2.38 -20.24 -2.32
C PRO A 197 -1.49 -19.67 -1.21
N GLU A 198 -0.84 -18.53 -1.46
CA GLU A 198 -0.01 -17.84 -0.47
C GLU A 198 -0.84 -17.24 0.67
N ALA A 199 -1.97 -16.60 0.34
CA ALA A 199 -2.93 -16.10 1.32
C ALA A 199 -3.53 -17.23 2.17
N GLU A 200 -3.83 -18.38 1.55
CA GLU A 200 -4.33 -19.58 2.23
C GLU A 200 -3.30 -20.10 3.25
N ALA A 201 -2.04 -20.24 2.83
CA ALA A 201 -0.97 -20.70 3.71
C ALA A 201 -0.76 -19.78 4.90
N SER A 202 -0.83 -18.46 4.69
CA SER A 202 -0.71 -17.46 5.75
C SER A 202 -1.88 -17.53 6.75
N LEU A 203 -3.12 -17.58 6.25
CA LEU A 203 -4.31 -17.71 7.10
C LEU A 203 -4.32 -19.02 7.88
N ALA A 204 -3.93 -20.14 7.27
CA ALA A 204 -3.87 -21.44 7.91
C ALA A 204 -2.81 -21.50 9.02
N ALA A 205 -1.62 -20.93 8.79
CA ALA A 205 -0.59 -20.82 9.81
C ALA A 205 -1.05 -19.94 10.97
N MET A 206 -1.60 -18.76 10.66
CA MET A 206 -2.15 -17.85 11.67
C MET A 206 -3.24 -18.52 12.50
N LYS A 207 -4.20 -19.20 11.87
CA LYS A 207 -5.25 -19.95 12.56
C LYS A 207 -4.66 -20.97 13.53
N SER A 208 -3.74 -21.81 13.06
CA SER A 208 -3.17 -22.91 13.85
C SER A 208 -2.44 -22.39 15.10
N ILE A 209 -1.71 -21.29 14.93
CA ILE A 209 -0.98 -20.62 16.00
C ILE A 209 -1.96 -19.95 16.97
N PHE A 210 -2.94 -19.21 16.44
CA PHE A 210 -3.96 -18.57 17.26
C PHE A 210 -4.74 -19.60 18.09
N GLU A 211 -5.16 -20.72 17.50
CA GLU A 211 -5.89 -21.80 18.19
C GLU A 211 -5.04 -22.46 19.29
N ALA A 212 -3.73 -22.61 19.09
CA ALA A 212 -2.81 -23.15 20.10
C ALA A 212 -2.55 -22.18 21.27
N SER A 213 -2.69 -20.88 21.04
CA SER A 213 -2.48 -19.82 22.04
C SER A 213 -3.74 -19.39 22.76
N TYR A 214 -4.83 -19.37 22.02
CA TYR A 214 -6.04 -18.64 22.33
C TYR A 214 -7.25 -19.51 21.99
N HIS A 215 -8.00 -19.91 23.01
CA HIS A 215 -9.15 -20.80 22.86
C HIS A 215 -10.45 -20.07 22.43
N SER A 216 -10.35 -19.07 21.55
CA SER A 216 -11.52 -18.35 21.03
C SER A 216 -12.10 -19.04 19.79
N SER A 217 -13.15 -19.84 19.99
CA SER A 217 -13.85 -20.57 18.92
C SER A 217 -14.44 -19.65 17.84
N GLN A 218 -14.83 -18.42 18.20
CA GLN A 218 -15.37 -17.43 17.26
C GLN A 218 -14.32 -16.99 16.24
N ILE A 219 -13.11 -16.61 16.70
CA ILE A 219 -12.03 -16.15 15.83
C ILE A 219 -11.50 -17.31 14.98
N VAL A 220 -11.33 -18.49 15.58
CA VAL A 220 -10.92 -19.70 14.85
C VAL A 220 -11.91 -20.05 13.74
N ASN A 221 -13.22 -19.97 13.99
CA ASN A 221 -14.24 -20.20 12.97
C ASN A 221 -14.21 -19.15 11.83
N LEU A 222 -13.89 -17.88 12.14
CA LEU A 222 -13.72 -16.87 11.10
C LEU A 222 -12.50 -17.16 10.23
N PHE A 223 -11.38 -17.60 10.80
CA PHE A 223 -10.23 -18.07 10.04
C PHE A 223 -10.59 -19.25 9.15
N GLU A 224 -11.30 -20.26 9.68
CA GLU A 224 -11.75 -21.42 8.89
C GLU A 224 -12.62 -21.00 7.70
N LYS A 225 -13.55 -20.06 7.90
CA LYS A 225 -14.37 -19.53 6.81
C LYS A 225 -13.55 -18.75 5.78
N ALA A 226 -12.58 -17.96 6.23
CA ALA A 226 -11.66 -17.23 5.35
C ALA A 226 -10.85 -18.21 4.48
N ILE A 227 -10.23 -19.22 5.09
CA ILE A 227 -9.46 -20.26 4.40
C ILE A 227 -10.34 -21.01 3.40
N LYS A 228 -11.51 -21.49 3.82
CA LYS A 228 -12.46 -22.20 2.94
C LYS A 228 -12.91 -21.35 1.75
N SER A 229 -12.96 -20.04 1.90
CA SER A 229 -13.33 -19.15 0.79
C SER A 229 -12.27 -19.05 -0.31
N ILE A 230 -11.03 -19.46 -0.04
CA ILE A 230 -9.91 -19.43 -1.00
C ILE A 230 -9.29 -20.81 -1.26
N GLU A 231 -9.63 -21.82 -0.46
CA GLU A 231 -9.15 -23.19 -0.57
C GLU A 231 -9.33 -23.75 -1.99
N GLY A 232 -8.25 -24.33 -2.51
CA GLY A 232 -8.23 -24.94 -3.85
C GLY A 232 -8.19 -23.93 -5.01
N LYS A 233 -8.23 -22.62 -4.75
CA LYS A 233 -8.03 -21.60 -5.78
C LYS A 233 -6.57 -21.49 -6.14
N THR A 234 -6.31 -21.37 -7.43
CA THR A 234 -4.98 -21.30 -8.04
C THR A 234 -4.86 -20.04 -8.89
N LYS A 235 -3.72 -19.86 -9.59
CA LYS A 235 -3.53 -18.75 -10.54
C LYS A 235 -4.65 -18.59 -11.58
N THR A 236 -5.33 -19.68 -11.97
CA THR A 236 -6.44 -19.61 -12.95
C THR A 236 -7.69 -18.93 -12.40
N HIS A 237 -7.79 -18.77 -11.07
CA HIS A 237 -8.92 -18.16 -10.39
C HIS A 237 -8.59 -16.74 -9.91
N PHE A 238 -7.37 -16.24 -10.18
CA PHE A 238 -6.91 -14.96 -9.65
C PHE A 238 -7.78 -13.80 -10.13
N GLU A 239 -8.13 -13.75 -11.41
CA GLU A 239 -8.94 -12.65 -11.96
C GLU A 239 -10.40 -12.72 -11.55
N GLU A 240 -10.96 -13.92 -11.42
CA GLU A 240 -12.34 -14.14 -11.03
C GLU A 240 -12.57 -14.02 -9.51
N PHE A 241 -11.49 -13.84 -8.74
CA PHE A 241 -11.59 -13.81 -7.29
C PHE A 241 -12.32 -12.56 -6.79
N ASP A 242 -13.42 -12.78 -6.08
CA ASP A 242 -14.21 -11.71 -5.46
C ASP A 242 -13.57 -11.20 -4.16
N ARG A 243 -12.60 -10.30 -4.35
CA ARG A 243 -11.80 -9.65 -3.31
C ARG A 243 -12.67 -8.78 -2.40
N LEU A 244 -13.71 -8.15 -2.94
CA LEU A 244 -14.64 -7.33 -2.14
C LEU A 244 -15.41 -8.16 -1.14
N ASN A 245 -15.98 -9.29 -1.57
CA ASN A 245 -16.64 -10.21 -0.65
C ASN A 245 -15.65 -10.83 0.33
N PHE A 246 -14.44 -11.15 -0.10
CA PHE A 246 -13.40 -11.68 0.77
C PHE A 246 -13.03 -10.70 1.90
N LEU A 247 -12.85 -9.42 1.56
CA LEU A 247 -12.65 -8.33 2.52
C LEU A 247 -13.80 -8.25 3.52
N LYS A 248 -15.02 -8.05 3.01
CA LYS A 248 -16.19 -7.75 3.83
C LYS A 248 -16.61 -8.89 4.74
N LYS A 249 -16.51 -10.13 4.27
CA LYS A 249 -17.01 -11.31 5.00
C LYS A 249 -15.97 -11.93 5.93
N TYR A 250 -14.68 -11.72 5.66
CA TYR A 250 -13.63 -12.45 6.34
C TYR A 250 -12.53 -11.54 6.88
N ILE A 251 -11.84 -10.76 6.03
CA ILE A 251 -10.67 -9.99 6.46
C ILE A 251 -11.03 -8.90 7.46
N ASP A 252 -11.98 -8.02 7.14
CA ASP A 252 -12.34 -6.90 8.01
C ASP A 252 -13.00 -7.39 9.33
N PRO A 253 -13.90 -8.40 9.31
CA PRO A 253 -14.39 -9.02 10.54
C PRO A 253 -13.30 -9.68 11.39
N LEU A 254 -12.34 -10.39 10.79
CA LEU A 254 -11.20 -10.97 11.52
C LEU A 254 -10.34 -9.87 12.15
N TYR A 255 -10.04 -8.83 11.39
CA TYR A 255 -9.27 -7.67 11.85
C TYR A 255 -9.90 -7.02 13.08
N ASN A 256 -11.22 -6.79 13.04
CA ASN A 256 -11.99 -6.25 14.15
C ASN A 256 -12.01 -7.18 15.37
N GLN A 257 -12.29 -8.48 15.17
CA GLN A 257 -12.37 -9.43 16.28
C GLN A 257 -11.02 -9.61 17.01
N LEU A 258 -9.91 -9.58 16.28
CA LEU A 258 -8.58 -9.57 16.87
C LEU A 258 -8.33 -8.29 17.68
N ALA A 259 -8.80 -7.12 17.19
CA ALA A 259 -8.68 -5.86 17.94
C ALA A 259 -9.44 -5.91 19.27
N VAL A 260 -10.66 -6.45 19.29
CA VAL A 260 -11.47 -6.62 20.50
C VAL A 260 -10.84 -7.63 21.47
N PHE A 261 -10.21 -8.68 20.93
CA PHE A 261 -9.56 -9.72 21.73
C PHE A 261 -8.30 -9.22 22.46
N GLN A 262 -7.62 -8.20 21.94
CA GLN A 262 -6.45 -7.57 22.55
C GLN A 262 -6.89 -6.62 23.69
N SER A 263 -7.35 -7.16 24.83
CA SER A 263 -7.90 -6.36 25.92
C SER A 263 -6.87 -5.61 26.79
N ASP A 264 -5.56 -5.87 26.65
CA ASP A 264 -4.50 -5.12 27.35
C ASP A 264 -3.78 -4.15 26.39
N LYS A 265 -4.25 -2.89 26.40
CA LYS A 265 -3.63 -1.76 25.71
C LYS A 265 -2.36 -1.34 26.45
N ASN A 266 -1.18 -1.83 26.09
CA ASN A 266 0.05 -1.25 26.65
C ASN A 266 1.30 -1.23 25.77
N ASP A 267 1.26 -1.70 24.51
CA ASP A 267 2.37 -1.42 23.60
C ASP A 267 2.10 -0.16 22.76
N ASN A 268 2.52 0.99 23.28
CA ASN A 268 2.50 2.25 22.55
C ASN A 268 3.61 2.35 21.48
N THR A 269 4.54 1.39 21.39
CA THR A 269 5.70 1.46 20.48
C THR A 269 5.27 1.55 19.02
N LEU A 270 4.27 0.76 18.61
CA LEU A 270 3.73 0.80 17.25
C LEU A 270 3.02 2.11 16.89
N LYS A 271 2.44 2.81 17.86
CA LYS A 271 1.82 4.13 17.64
C LYS A 271 2.84 5.18 17.23
N PHE A 272 4.11 5.01 17.63
CA PHE A 272 5.20 5.91 17.25
C PHE A 272 5.90 5.46 15.97
N LEU A 273 6.01 4.15 15.73
CA LEU A 273 6.72 3.60 14.59
C LEU A 273 5.88 3.58 13.31
N SER A 274 4.55 3.55 13.38
CA SER A 274 3.67 3.44 12.20
C SER A 274 2.60 4.51 12.13
N SER A 275 2.10 4.82 10.92
CA SER A 275 0.86 5.59 10.78
C SER A 275 -0.38 4.71 11.01
N TRP A 276 -0.27 3.38 10.85
CA TRP A 276 -1.33 2.45 11.23
C TRP A 276 -1.76 2.61 12.69
N ASN A 277 -3.07 2.69 12.93
CA ASN A 277 -3.64 2.81 14.28
C ASN A 277 -4.08 1.44 14.81
N PRO A 278 -3.42 0.90 15.86
CA PRO A 278 -3.83 -0.35 16.50
C PRO A 278 -5.24 -0.29 17.11
N GLU A 279 -5.78 0.89 17.41
CA GLU A 279 -7.13 1.01 17.99
C GLU A 279 -8.25 1.02 16.95
N SER A 280 -7.92 0.96 15.66
CA SER A 280 -8.92 0.93 14.59
C SER A 280 -9.64 -0.41 14.53
N ASN A 281 -10.94 -0.38 14.20
CA ASN A 281 -11.81 -1.55 14.17
C ASN A 281 -12.11 -2.06 12.76
N SER A 282 -11.67 -1.33 11.73
CA SER A 282 -11.83 -1.69 10.33
C SER A 282 -10.67 -1.09 9.52
N ILE A 283 -10.24 -1.79 8.47
CA ILE A 283 -9.25 -1.29 7.51
C ILE A 283 -9.77 -0.03 6.80
N PHE A 284 -11.08 0.13 6.69
CA PHE A 284 -11.73 1.29 6.07
C PHE A 284 -12.34 2.26 7.09
N SER A 285 -11.93 2.19 8.36
CA SER A 285 -12.35 3.16 9.38
C SER A 285 -11.61 4.49 9.23
N LYS A 286 -12.27 5.61 9.58
CA LYS A 286 -11.65 6.95 9.53
C LYS A 286 -10.41 7.07 10.43
N ASN A 287 -10.34 6.30 11.50
CA ASN A 287 -9.21 6.28 12.42
C ASN A 287 -8.16 5.20 12.10
N PHE A 288 -8.24 4.52 10.94
CA PHE A 288 -7.29 3.47 10.56
C PHE A 288 -5.85 3.98 10.48
N LEU A 289 -5.65 5.21 9.99
CA LEU A 289 -4.35 5.87 9.96
C LEU A 289 -4.34 7.08 10.92
N ASN A 290 -3.21 7.26 11.60
CA ASN A 290 -2.90 8.40 12.45
C ASN A 290 -2.43 9.59 11.57
N PRO A 291 -3.24 10.64 11.41
CA PRO A 291 -2.89 11.77 10.56
C PRO A 291 -1.77 12.64 11.12
N TYR A 292 -1.45 12.54 12.43
CA TYR A 292 -0.39 13.32 13.05
C TYR A 292 1.02 12.74 12.80
N LYS A 293 1.12 11.55 12.18
CA LYS A 293 2.41 10.89 11.90
C LYS A 293 3.30 11.72 10.97
N PHE A 294 2.70 12.46 10.05
CA PHE A 294 3.39 13.18 8.96
C PHE A 294 3.40 14.70 9.14
N THR A 295 3.13 15.16 10.36
CA THR A 295 3.07 16.57 10.72
C THR A 295 3.94 16.88 11.92
N GLN A 296 4.41 18.12 12.03
CA GLN A 296 5.06 18.61 13.26
C GLN A 296 4.04 18.90 14.37
N LEU A 297 2.76 19.10 14.00
CA LEU A 297 1.65 19.22 14.95
C LEU A 297 1.40 17.90 15.68
N LYS A 298 1.39 17.93 17.01
CA LYS A 298 0.99 16.77 17.82
C LYS A 298 -0.52 16.76 18.07
N GLU A 299 -1.09 15.57 18.26
CA GLU A 299 -2.52 15.43 18.58
C GLU A 299 -2.94 16.27 19.81
N SER A 300 -2.10 16.32 20.85
CA SER A 300 -2.36 17.11 22.06
C SER A 300 -2.28 18.64 21.86
N GLU A 301 -1.75 19.08 20.72
CA GLU A 301 -1.66 20.50 20.34
C GLU A 301 -2.82 20.92 19.42
N ASP A 302 -3.49 19.98 18.75
CA ASP A 302 -4.62 20.31 17.87
C ASP A 302 -5.85 20.76 18.67
N SER A 303 -6.57 21.73 18.11
CA SER A 303 -7.81 22.18 18.70
C SER A 303 -8.71 22.85 17.66
N ARG A 304 -10.01 22.91 17.95
CA ARG A 304 -10.96 23.67 17.12
C ARG A 304 -10.57 25.15 17.00
N VAL A 305 -9.91 25.72 18.00
CA VAL A 305 -9.44 27.11 17.95
C VAL A 305 -8.27 27.25 17.00
N LEU A 306 -7.30 26.34 17.08
CA LEU A 306 -6.15 26.31 16.17
C LEU A 306 -6.59 26.11 14.72
N ARG A 307 -7.51 25.17 14.47
CA ARG A 307 -8.11 24.94 13.15
C ARG A 307 -8.79 26.16 12.56
N LYS A 308 -9.49 26.95 13.38
CA LYS A 308 -10.12 28.20 12.92
C LYS A 308 -9.09 29.25 12.50
N LEU A 309 -7.99 29.38 13.25
CA LEU A 309 -6.88 30.25 12.86
C LEU A 309 -6.23 29.75 11.56
N GLY A 310 -5.94 28.45 11.46
CA GLY A 310 -5.44 27.81 10.25
C GLY A 310 -6.31 28.05 9.03
N LYS A 311 -7.62 27.85 9.18
CA LYS A 311 -8.61 28.14 8.14
C LYS A 311 -8.52 29.61 7.74
N LYS A 312 -8.54 30.54 8.69
CA LYS A 312 -8.43 31.97 8.35
C LYS A 312 -7.16 32.27 7.54
N LEU A 313 -6.00 31.75 7.96
CA LEU A 313 -4.73 31.93 7.23
C LEU A 313 -4.78 31.34 5.82
N PHE A 314 -5.35 30.14 5.64
CA PHE A 314 -5.40 29.44 4.37
C PHE A 314 -6.07 30.23 3.23
N TYR A 315 -7.11 31.00 3.56
CA TYR A 315 -7.86 31.80 2.58
C TYR A 315 -7.35 33.24 2.44
N ASP A 316 -6.41 33.68 3.28
CA ASP A 316 -6.03 35.09 3.37
C ASP A 316 -4.84 35.42 2.44
N PRO A 317 -5.01 36.32 1.47
CA PRO A 317 -3.93 36.73 0.57
C PRO A 317 -2.77 37.43 1.27
N ILE A 318 -2.95 37.90 2.52
CA ILE A 318 -1.90 38.56 3.33
C ILE A 318 -0.59 37.76 3.40
N LEU A 319 -0.69 36.43 3.22
CA LEU A 319 0.44 35.50 3.22
C LEU A 319 1.35 35.59 1.98
N SER A 320 0.90 36.22 0.90
CA SER A 320 1.71 36.44 -0.30
C SER A 320 2.36 37.82 -0.30
N ASN A 321 3.45 37.96 -1.05
CA ASN A 321 4.21 39.21 -1.11
C ASN A 321 3.37 40.39 -1.64
N ASN A 322 2.61 40.15 -2.72
CA ASN A 322 1.76 41.16 -3.35
C ASN A 322 0.32 41.17 -2.83
N GLU A 323 0.00 40.33 -1.86
CA GLU A 323 -1.33 40.21 -1.22
C GLU A 323 -2.47 39.87 -2.19
N LYS A 324 -2.16 39.10 -3.24
CA LYS A 324 -3.15 38.68 -4.26
C LYS A 324 -3.39 37.18 -4.32
N MET A 325 -2.57 36.38 -3.63
CA MET A 325 -2.63 34.92 -3.67
C MET A 325 -2.72 34.35 -2.26
N SER A 326 -3.57 33.34 -2.07
CA SER A 326 -3.67 32.53 -0.86
C SER A 326 -3.61 31.04 -1.23
N CYS A 327 -3.60 30.14 -0.24
CA CYS A 327 -3.64 28.70 -0.52
C CYS A 327 -4.93 28.33 -1.30
N ALA A 328 -6.03 28.99 -0.95
CA ALA A 328 -7.33 28.81 -1.59
C ALA A 328 -7.39 29.33 -3.04
N SER A 329 -6.40 30.09 -3.51
CA SER A 329 -6.33 30.48 -4.93
C SER A 329 -6.17 29.26 -5.84
N CYS A 330 -5.37 28.26 -5.42
CA CYS A 330 -5.12 27.03 -6.17
C CYS A 330 -5.85 25.81 -5.59
N HIS A 331 -6.25 25.86 -4.32
CA HIS A 331 -6.94 24.75 -3.64
C HIS A 331 -8.34 25.17 -3.20
N GLN A 332 -9.26 25.21 -4.17
CA GLN A 332 -10.61 25.74 -4.03
C GLN A 332 -11.58 24.66 -3.51
N PRO A 333 -12.26 24.84 -2.35
CA PRO A 333 -13.16 23.83 -1.79
C PRO A 333 -14.26 23.35 -2.75
N GLU A 334 -14.85 24.28 -3.50
CA GLU A 334 -15.87 24.02 -4.51
C GLU A 334 -15.37 23.17 -5.69
N LYS A 335 -14.05 23.06 -5.85
CA LYS A 335 -13.35 22.19 -6.81
C LYS A 335 -12.58 21.09 -6.09
N THR A 336 -13.09 20.63 -4.95
CA THR A 336 -12.50 19.52 -4.20
C THR A 336 -11.04 19.82 -3.79
N PHE A 337 -10.77 21.08 -3.40
CA PHE A 337 -9.43 21.58 -3.07
C PHE A 337 -8.39 21.48 -4.21
N THR A 338 -8.84 21.64 -5.45
CA THR A 338 -8.01 21.85 -6.65
C THR A 338 -8.37 23.18 -7.32
N ASP A 339 -7.86 23.43 -8.53
CA ASP A 339 -8.23 24.60 -9.36
C ASP A 339 -8.88 24.23 -10.70
N HIS A 340 -9.00 22.93 -11.03
CA HIS A 340 -9.53 22.38 -12.30
C HIS A 340 -8.84 22.90 -13.56
N ILE A 341 -7.53 23.19 -13.47
CA ILE A 341 -6.73 23.58 -14.63
C ILE A 341 -5.47 22.74 -14.73
N SER A 342 -4.91 22.63 -15.93
CA SER A 342 -3.71 21.82 -16.20
C SER A 342 -2.55 22.19 -15.28
N LYS A 343 -2.27 23.49 -15.15
CA LYS A 343 -1.22 24.03 -14.26
C LYS A 343 -1.69 25.35 -13.66
N SER A 344 -1.52 25.51 -12.34
CA SER A 344 -2.00 26.69 -11.63
C SER A 344 -1.38 27.99 -12.14
N VAL A 345 -2.15 29.08 -12.10
CA VAL A 345 -1.65 30.41 -12.45
C VAL A 345 -0.65 30.86 -11.39
N SER A 346 0.52 31.31 -11.82
CA SER A 346 1.54 31.85 -10.92
C SER A 346 1.23 33.28 -10.49
N ASN A 347 1.95 33.80 -9.50
CA ASN A 347 1.89 35.22 -9.14
C ASN A 347 2.56 36.14 -10.19
N VAL A 348 3.21 35.58 -11.21
CA VAL A 348 3.81 36.30 -12.33
C VAL A 348 2.86 36.23 -13.53
N GLN A 349 2.51 37.39 -14.07
CA GLN A 349 1.57 37.49 -15.17
C GLN A 349 2.01 36.67 -16.39
N GLY A 350 1.11 35.84 -16.92
CA GLY A 350 1.34 35.02 -18.11
C GLY A 350 2.17 33.76 -17.88
N ILE A 351 2.51 33.42 -16.64
CA ILE A 351 3.28 32.23 -16.28
C ILE A 351 2.41 31.31 -15.42
N SER A 352 2.46 30.00 -15.68
CA SER A 352 1.92 28.96 -14.81
C SER A 352 3.02 28.36 -13.94
N VAL A 353 2.65 27.75 -12.82
CA VAL A 353 3.56 26.83 -12.12
C VAL A 353 3.83 25.59 -12.99
N MET A 354 4.75 24.74 -12.55
CA MET A 354 5.23 23.60 -13.35
C MET A 354 4.22 22.45 -13.47
N ARG A 355 3.38 22.25 -12.44
CA ARG A 355 2.55 21.05 -12.25
C ARG A 355 1.10 21.40 -11.91
N ASN A 356 0.20 20.44 -12.12
CA ASN A 356 -1.18 20.48 -11.65
C ASN A 356 -1.23 20.61 -10.10
N ALA A 357 -2.28 21.26 -9.58
CA ALA A 357 -2.52 21.36 -8.15
C ALA A 357 -3.30 20.12 -7.64
N PRO A 358 -2.68 19.24 -6.82
CA PRO A 358 -3.38 18.08 -6.31
C PRO A 358 -4.44 18.49 -5.28
N THR A 359 -5.46 17.66 -5.07
CA THR A 359 -6.44 17.87 -3.99
C THR A 359 -5.76 17.88 -2.61
N LEU A 360 -6.25 18.72 -1.70
CA LEU A 360 -5.85 18.68 -0.29
C LEU A 360 -6.72 17.75 0.56
N LEU A 361 -7.82 17.19 0.02
CA LEU A 361 -8.59 16.17 0.73
C LEU A 361 -7.70 14.92 0.92
N ASN A 362 -7.58 14.47 2.16
CA ASN A 362 -6.73 13.35 2.58
C ASN A 362 -5.22 13.56 2.36
N ALA A 363 -4.76 14.75 2.00
CA ALA A 363 -3.34 15.00 1.69
C ALA A 363 -2.40 14.79 2.88
N VAL A 364 -2.93 14.76 4.11
CA VAL A 364 -2.15 14.48 5.33
C VAL A 364 -1.64 13.04 5.40
N TYR A 365 -2.25 12.10 4.66
CA TYR A 365 -1.83 10.70 4.64
C TYR A 365 -0.73 10.49 3.60
N ALA A 366 0.43 11.11 3.83
CA ALA A 366 1.61 10.99 2.99
C ALA A 366 2.88 11.17 3.83
N ASP A 367 3.80 10.22 3.72
CA ASP A 367 5.18 10.34 4.21
C ASP A 367 5.91 11.51 3.52
N ARG A 368 5.64 11.71 2.22
CA ARG A 368 6.26 12.79 1.44
C ARG A 368 5.27 13.53 0.54
N TYR A 369 5.52 14.83 0.42
CA TYR A 369 4.65 15.81 -0.25
C TYR A 369 5.23 16.25 -1.60
N PHE A 370 4.36 16.83 -2.42
CA PHE A 370 4.56 17.09 -3.87
C PHE A 370 4.65 15.82 -4.73
N TYR A 371 4.48 15.99 -6.05
CA TYR A 371 4.61 14.90 -7.03
C TYR A 371 6.02 14.32 -7.12
N ASP A 372 7.07 15.08 -6.77
CA ASP A 372 8.48 14.64 -6.79
C ASP A 372 9.01 14.26 -5.39
N LEU A 373 8.11 14.13 -4.41
CA LEU A 373 8.41 13.77 -3.03
C LEU A 373 9.36 14.74 -2.30
N ARG A 374 9.66 15.95 -2.80
CA ARG A 374 10.73 16.80 -2.24
C ARG A 374 10.55 17.27 -0.78
N ALA A 375 9.35 17.19 -0.22
CA ALA A 375 9.07 17.65 1.14
C ALA A 375 8.69 16.49 2.08
N PHE A 376 9.29 16.44 3.27
CA PHE A 376 9.17 15.38 4.27
C PHE A 376 8.08 15.62 5.32
N THR A 377 7.51 16.83 5.35
CA THR A 377 6.41 17.19 6.27
C THR A 377 5.47 18.16 5.58
N LEU A 378 4.23 18.22 6.08
CA LEU A 378 3.25 19.20 5.61
C LEU A 378 3.74 20.64 5.80
N GLU A 379 4.42 20.91 6.91
CA GLU A 379 4.98 22.22 7.22
C GLU A 379 6.13 22.60 6.26
N GLN A 380 6.95 21.63 5.85
CA GLN A 380 7.95 21.84 4.80
C GLN A 380 7.28 22.07 3.44
N GLN A 381 6.19 21.37 3.12
CA GLN A 381 5.43 21.64 1.90
C GLN A 381 4.97 23.11 1.84
N ALA A 382 4.37 23.62 2.92
CA ALA A 382 3.95 25.01 3.03
C ALA A 382 5.13 25.99 2.91
N GLU A 383 6.29 25.64 3.50
CA GLU A 383 7.52 26.44 3.38
C GLU A 383 7.97 26.60 1.92
N HIS A 384 7.92 25.53 1.12
CA HIS A 384 8.30 25.60 -0.30
C HIS A 384 7.39 26.57 -1.06
N VAL A 385 6.08 26.58 -0.79
CA VAL A 385 5.12 27.51 -1.43
C VAL A 385 5.40 28.96 -1.02
N ILE A 386 5.70 29.20 0.27
CA ILE A 386 5.99 30.53 0.82
C ILE A 386 7.18 31.17 0.10
N PHE A 387 8.26 30.41 -0.09
CA PHE A 387 9.50 30.90 -0.70
C PHE A 387 9.51 30.86 -2.22
N ASN A 388 8.59 30.12 -2.86
CA ASN A 388 8.57 30.01 -4.31
C ASN A 388 8.24 31.36 -4.95
N LYS A 389 9.14 31.82 -5.84
CA LYS A 389 9.02 33.10 -6.56
C LYS A 389 7.78 33.18 -7.46
N GLN A 390 7.27 32.04 -7.91
CA GLN A 390 6.07 31.93 -8.75
C GLN A 390 4.78 31.76 -7.92
N GLU A 391 4.87 31.58 -6.60
CA GLU A 391 3.70 31.39 -5.73
C GLU A 391 3.59 32.55 -4.74
N PHE A 392 3.94 32.37 -3.46
CA PHE A 392 3.79 33.46 -2.48
C PHE A 392 4.93 34.48 -2.53
N ASN A 393 6.11 34.08 -3.01
CA ASN A 393 7.30 34.91 -3.19
C ASN A 393 7.64 35.80 -1.99
N THR A 394 7.56 35.24 -0.78
CA THR A 394 7.80 36.00 0.46
C THR A 394 8.67 35.21 1.43
N ALA A 395 8.80 35.70 2.66
CA ALA A 395 9.50 35.02 3.74
C ALA A 395 8.68 35.06 5.03
N TYR A 396 8.92 34.12 5.94
CA TYR A 396 8.24 34.07 7.24
C TYR A 396 8.30 35.38 8.01
N THR A 397 9.45 36.08 7.99
CA THR A 397 9.60 37.37 8.70
C THR A 397 8.62 38.43 8.19
N SER A 398 8.36 38.46 6.88
CA SER A 398 7.40 39.39 6.28
C SER A 398 5.97 39.01 6.62
N ILE A 399 5.62 37.71 6.53
CA ILE A 399 4.30 37.21 6.93
C ILE A 399 4.03 37.53 8.41
N ILE A 400 4.95 37.15 9.30
CA ILE A 400 4.79 37.34 10.75
C ILE A 400 4.58 38.82 11.07
N LYS A 401 5.38 39.72 10.46
CA LYS A 401 5.20 41.17 10.64
C LYS A 401 3.79 41.63 10.26
N LYS A 402 3.28 41.22 9.09
CA LYS A 402 1.91 41.55 8.65
C LYS A 402 0.85 41.04 9.64
N LEU A 403 1.03 39.81 10.15
CA LEU A 403 0.11 39.20 11.11
C LEU A 403 0.16 39.86 12.51
N GLU A 404 1.31 40.36 12.94
CA GLU A 404 1.48 41.11 14.20
C GLU A 404 0.88 42.52 14.11
N GLU A 405 0.96 43.16 12.94
CA GLU A 405 0.36 44.47 12.69
C GLU A 405 -1.16 44.43 12.57
N ASP A 406 -1.75 43.24 12.33
CA ASP A 406 -3.21 43.03 12.30
C ASP A 406 -3.76 42.68 13.71
N PRO A 407 -4.61 43.55 14.32
CA PRO A 407 -5.17 43.31 15.65
C PRO A 407 -6.07 42.07 15.73
N GLU A 408 -6.72 41.67 14.64
CA GLU A 408 -7.55 40.46 14.61
C GLU A 408 -6.68 39.22 14.65
N TYR A 409 -5.59 39.16 13.87
CA TYR A 409 -4.66 38.03 13.94
C TYR A 409 -4.02 37.90 15.31
N SER A 410 -3.60 39.02 15.92
CA SER A 410 -3.13 39.03 17.31
C SER A 410 -4.12 38.38 18.28
N LYS A 411 -5.44 38.64 18.13
CA LYS A 411 -6.48 37.98 18.95
C LYS A 411 -6.60 36.49 18.65
N TYR A 412 -6.59 36.09 17.38
CA TYR A 412 -6.67 34.67 16.99
C TYR A 412 -5.48 33.86 17.51
N PHE A 413 -4.26 34.36 17.34
CA PHE A 413 -3.04 33.72 17.86
C PHE A 413 -3.06 33.67 19.40
N LYS A 414 -3.49 34.75 20.06
CA LYS A 414 -3.64 34.75 21.52
C LYS A 414 -4.62 33.70 22.01
N LYS A 415 -5.72 33.48 21.28
CA LYS A 415 -6.72 32.47 21.62
C LYS A 415 -6.20 31.04 21.39
N ALA A 416 -5.44 30.82 20.32
CA ALA A 416 -4.90 29.49 19.97
C ALA A 416 -3.69 29.08 20.83
N PHE A 417 -2.82 30.04 21.19
CA PHE A 417 -1.52 29.74 21.82
C PHE A 417 -1.29 30.44 23.17
N GLY A 418 -2.26 31.20 23.68
CA GLY A 418 -2.10 32.06 24.86
C GLY A 418 -1.33 33.35 24.53
N ASN A 419 -0.80 34.06 25.54
CA ASN A 419 -0.01 35.31 25.33
C ASN A 419 1.37 35.08 24.69
N LYS A 420 1.53 34.04 23.88
CA LYS A 420 2.78 33.73 23.16
C LYS A 420 2.85 34.56 21.87
N THR A 421 4.06 34.94 21.48
CA THR A 421 4.33 35.72 20.26
C THR A 421 3.92 34.99 18.99
N ILE A 422 3.72 35.70 17.87
CA ILE A 422 3.55 35.04 16.58
C ILE A 422 4.94 34.61 16.09
N ASN A 423 5.10 33.36 15.67
CA ASN A 423 6.36 32.85 15.13
C ASN A 423 6.11 31.79 14.05
N ARG A 424 7.19 31.37 13.36
CA ARG A 424 7.13 30.37 12.30
C ARG A 424 6.42 29.10 12.75
N GLU A 425 6.82 28.52 13.87
CA GLU A 425 6.26 27.26 14.39
C GLU A 425 4.74 27.33 14.60
N ARG A 426 4.26 28.38 15.26
CA ARG A 426 2.83 28.58 15.56
C ARG A 426 2.02 28.84 14.29
N PHE A 427 2.60 29.58 13.35
CA PHE A 427 2.00 29.82 12.04
C PHE A 427 1.83 28.52 11.24
N VAL A 428 2.89 27.71 11.10
CA VAL A 428 2.80 26.45 10.34
C VAL A 428 1.93 25.41 11.05
N LYS A 429 1.95 25.33 12.38
CA LYS A 429 1.04 24.46 13.16
C LYS A 429 -0.42 24.82 12.95
N ALA A 430 -0.76 26.11 12.82
CA ALA A 430 -2.11 26.54 12.52
C ALA A 430 -2.55 26.09 11.12
N LEU A 431 -1.72 26.32 10.09
CA LEU A 431 -2.01 25.84 8.73
C LEU A 431 -2.14 24.32 8.68
N ALA A 432 -1.19 23.60 9.29
CA ALA A 432 -1.19 22.13 9.36
C ALA A 432 -2.46 21.61 10.05
N SER A 433 -2.90 22.24 11.15
CA SER A 433 -4.15 21.90 11.85
C SER A 433 -5.37 22.00 10.94
N TYR A 434 -5.45 23.03 10.08
CA TYR A 434 -6.56 23.14 9.11
C TYR A 434 -6.48 22.10 8.00
N VAL A 435 -5.32 21.94 7.35
CA VAL A 435 -5.17 20.96 6.26
C VAL A 435 -5.34 19.53 6.77
N LEU A 436 -4.83 19.22 7.97
CA LEU A 436 -5.06 17.95 8.64
C LEU A 436 -6.55 17.70 8.89
N SER A 437 -7.39 18.74 9.02
CA SER A 437 -8.83 18.56 9.19
C SER A 437 -9.57 18.13 7.93
N LEU A 438 -8.94 18.28 6.75
CA LEU A 438 -9.50 17.95 5.44
C LEU A 438 -9.44 16.43 5.16
N GLN A 439 -10.05 15.64 6.04
CA GLN A 439 -10.07 14.17 5.97
C GLN A 439 -11.46 13.63 5.62
N SER A 440 -11.47 12.70 4.67
CA SER A 440 -12.64 12.07 4.06
C SER A 440 -12.40 10.56 3.93
N PHE A 441 -13.19 9.76 4.66
CA PHE A 441 -13.12 8.27 4.72
C PHE A 441 -14.53 7.70 4.97
N ASP A 442 -15.53 8.36 4.39
CA ASP A 442 -16.94 8.06 4.57
C ASP A 442 -17.70 8.02 3.23
N SER A 443 -16.99 7.67 2.15
CA SER A 443 -17.57 7.49 0.81
C SER A 443 -18.61 6.36 0.80
N THR A 444 -19.36 6.25 -0.30
CA THR A 444 -20.31 5.14 -0.50
C THR A 444 -19.62 3.79 -0.41
N PHE A 445 -18.40 3.68 -0.97
CA PHE A 445 -17.59 2.47 -0.86
C PHE A 445 -17.19 2.17 0.59
N ASP A 446 -16.70 3.17 1.33
CA ASP A 446 -16.26 2.98 2.71
C ASP A 446 -17.41 2.48 3.60
N LYS A 447 -18.57 3.15 3.52
CA LYS A 447 -19.80 2.73 4.20
C LYS A 447 -20.24 1.33 3.78
N TYR A 448 -20.10 0.98 2.50
CA TYR A 448 -20.44 -0.36 2.03
C TYR A 448 -19.53 -1.43 2.63
N VAL A 449 -18.22 -1.20 2.71
CA VAL A 449 -17.28 -2.14 3.33
C VAL A 449 -17.59 -2.33 4.81
N ARG A 450 -17.85 -1.24 5.54
CA ARG A 450 -18.21 -1.26 6.97
C ARG A 450 -19.63 -1.76 7.26
N ASN A 451 -20.40 -2.13 6.22
CA ASN A 451 -21.81 -2.55 6.31
C ASN A 451 -22.75 -1.48 6.91
N GLU A 452 -22.44 -0.20 6.71
CA GLU A 452 -23.22 0.96 7.17
C GLU A 452 -24.25 1.45 6.14
N ASN A 453 -24.17 0.98 4.89
CA ASN A 453 -25.13 1.26 3.82
C ASN A 453 -25.63 -0.03 3.14
N LYS A 454 -26.85 0.01 2.62
CA LYS A 454 -27.58 -1.11 2.00
C LYS A 454 -27.07 -1.53 0.61
N GLY A 455 -26.21 -0.78 -0.06
CA GLY A 455 -25.68 -1.23 -1.35
C GLY A 455 -24.62 -0.35 -1.99
N LEU A 456 -23.78 -1.01 -2.78
CA LEU A 456 -22.87 -0.47 -3.77
C LEU A 456 -23.33 -1.02 -5.13
N SER A 457 -23.29 -0.23 -6.21
CA SER A 457 -23.72 -0.71 -7.54
C SER A 457 -22.91 -1.95 -7.96
N LYS A 458 -23.48 -2.80 -8.83
CA LYS A 458 -22.78 -4.02 -9.25
C LYS A 458 -21.54 -3.67 -10.08
N GLU A 459 -21.63 -2.59 -10.85
CA GLU A 459 -20.56 -2.00 -11.63
C GLU A 459 -19.40 -1.56 -10.74
N ALA A 460 -19.65 -0.84 -9.64
CA ALA A 460 -18.59 -0.44 -8.72
C ALA A 460 -18.00 -1.63 -7.93
N GLN A 461 -18.80 -2.66 -7.62
CA GLN A 461 -18.29 -3.90 -7.02
C GLN A 461 -17.37 -4.66 -7.99
N ASN A 462 -17.75 -4.76 -9.26
CA ASN A 462 -16.94 -5.36 -10.31
C ASN A 462 -15.66 -4.53 -10.55
N GLY A 463 -15.80 -3.20 -10.61
CA GLY A 463 -14.70 -2.25 -10.72
C GLY A 463 -13.66 -2.39 -9.62
N PHE A 464 -14.08 -2.55 -8.37
CA PHE A 464 -13.14 -2.83 -7.27
C PHE A 464 -12.38 -4.14 -7.47
N ASN A 465 -13.06 -5.21 -7.91
CA ASN A 465 -12.41 -6.50 -8.15
C ASN A 465 -11.43 -6.43 -9.34
N LEU A 466 -11.76 -5.69 -10.40
CA LEU A 466 -10.85 -5.39 -11.50
C LEU A 466 -9.63 -4.59 -11.04
N PHE A 467 -9.86 -3.51 -10.29
CA PHE A 467 -8.83 -2.63 -9.73
C PHE A 467 -7.82 -3.40 -8.86
N MET A 468 -8.32 -4.34 -8.05
CA MET A 468 -7.51 -5.17 -7.16
C MET A 468 -6.94 -6.44 -7.81
N GLY A 469 -7.26 -6.70 -9.08
CA GLY A 469 -6.87 -7.89 -9.84
C GLY A 469 -6.41 -7.51 -11.23
N LYS A 470 -7.17 -7.87 -12.26
CA LYS A 470 -6.81 -7.77 -13.69
C LYS A 470 -6.20 -6.44 -14.11
N ALA A 471 -6.73 -5.33 -13.60
CA ALA A 471 -6.26 -3.99 -13.97
C ALA A 471 -4.93 -3.60 -13.28
N ASN A 472 -4.46 -4.41 -12.32
CA ASN A 472 -3.23 -4.25 -11.53
C ASN A 472 -3.10 -2.90 -10.79
N CYS A 473 -4.14 -2.07 -10.73
CA CYS A 473 -4.05 -0.73 -10.16
C CYS A 473 -3.67 -0.77 -8.67
N ALA A 474 -4.14 -1.77 -7.93
CA ALA A 474 -3.87 -1.93 -6.50
C ALA A 474 -2.46 -2.39 -6.14
N THR A 475 -1.58 -2.65 -7.11
CA THR A 475 -0.15 -2.89 -6.84
C THR A 475 0.58 -1.59 -6.56
N CYS A 476 0.00 -0.44 -6.89
CA CYS A 476 0.55 0.88 -6.55
C CYS A 476 -0.45 1.75 -5.76
N HIS A 477 -1.75 1.64 -6.03
CA HIS A 477 -2.79 2.41 -5.34
C HIS A 477 -3.39 1.62 -4.17
N PHE A 478 -2.63 1.52 -3.07
CA PHE A 478 -2.98 0.65 -1.96
C PHE A 478 -4.19 1.13 -1.15
N ALA A 479 -5.12 0.22 -0.88
CA ALA A 479 -6.19 0.46 0.09
C ALA A 479 -5.63 0.70 1.51
N PRO A 480 -6.31 1.49 2.37
CA PRO A 480 -7.58 2.16 2.11
C PRO A 480 -7.42 3.57 1.52
N THR A 481 -6.21 4.13 1.45
CA THR A 481 -6.00 5.48 0.91
C THR A 481 -6.07 5.52 -0.62
N PHE A 482 -5.93 4.36 -1.25
CA PHE A 482 -5.80 4.16 -2.70
C PHE A 482 -4.72 5.06 -3.32
N SER A 483 -3.59 5.15 -2.63
CA SER A 483 -2.40 5.94 -2.97
C SER A 483 -1.16 5.07 -2.78
N GLY A 484 0.00 5.56 -3.19
CA GLY A 484 1.29 4.87 -2.99
C GLY A 484 1.79 4.86 -1.55
N LEU A 485 0.92 4.97 -0.53
CA LEU A 485 1.33 4.87 0.87
C LEU A 485 1.41 3.38 1.25
N VAL A 486 2.62 2.85 1.39
CA VAL A 486 2.90 1.41 1.35
C VAL A 486 2.41 0.68 2.62
N PRO A 487 1.51 -0.32 2.49
CA PRO A 487 1.06 -1.17 3.60
C PRO A 487 2.15 -2.09 4.18
N PRO A 488 1.93 -2.67 5.37
CA PRO A 488 0.78 -2.52 6.26
C PRO A 488 1.02 -1.44 7.32
N PHE A 489 2.20 -0.83 7.36
CA PHE A 489 2.55 0.23 8.32
C PHE A 489 2.25 1.63 7.81
N TYR A 490 2.15 1.80 6.49
CA TYR A 490 1.80 3.07 5.83
C TYR A 490 2.77 4.18 6.24
N ASN A 491 4.06 3.93 6.09
CA ASN A 491 5.14 4.82 6.52
C ASN A 491 5.98 5.37 5.39
N GLU A 492 5.73 4.93 4.16
CA GLU A 492 6.55 5.23 3.01
C GLU A 492 5.64 5.52 1.83
N ASN A 493 5.97 6.56 1.07
CA ASN A 493 5.36 6.77 -0.24
C ASN A 493 6.27 6.23 -1.34
N GLU A 494 5.73 5.38 -2.19
CA GLU A 494 6.39 4.99 -3.44
C GLU A 494 6.20 6.04 -4.55
N SER A 495 6.94 5.83 -5.63
CA SER A 495 6.91 6.67 -6.83
C SER A 495 7.15 5.83 -8.07
N GLU A 496 6.45 6.15 -9.15
CA GLU A 496 6.41 5.36 -10.38
C GLU A 496 6.96 6.14 -11.57
N ILE A 497 7.50 5.41 -12.54
CA ILE A 497 7.89 5.93 -13.85
C ILE A 497 6.93 5.31 -14.85
N LEU A 498 6.03 6.13 -15.41
CA LEU A 498 4.96 5.66 -16.29
C LEU A 498 5.15 6.06 -17.75
N GLY A 499 5.99 7.07 -18.02
CA GLY A 499 6.10 7.67 -19.35
C GLY A 499 4.88 8.53 -19.73
N VAL A 500 4.32 9.27 -18.77
CA VAL A 500 3.19 10.19 -18.98
C VAL A 500 3.48 11.14 -20.15
N LEU A 501 2.47 11.37 -20.99
CA LEU A 501 2.60 12.19 -22.18
C LEU A 501 2.53 13.68 -21.87
N GLN A 502 3.21 14.48 -22.67
CA GLN A 502 3.06 15.94 -22.63
C GLN A 502 1.66 16.37 -23.09
N ASP A 503 1.14 15.70 -24.11
CA ASP A 503 -0.17 15.94 -24.73
C ASP A 503 -0.70 14.58 -25.23
N PRO A 504 -1.75 14.02 -24.61
CA PRO A 504 -2.34 12.75 -25.02
C PRO A 504 -3.14 12.84 -26.32
N ASP A 505 -3.39 14.02 -26.89
CA ASP A 505 -4.11 14.22 -28.16
C ASP A 505 -3.19 14.55 -29.34
N ALA A 506 -1.93 14.94 -29.06
CA ALA A 506 -0.95 15.23 -30.11
C ALA A 506 -0.80 14.10 -31.14
N SER A 507 -0.65 14.44 -32.41
CA SER A 507 -0.45 13.44 -33.48
C SER A 507 0.85 12.64 -33.32
N VAL A 508 1.86 13.24 -32.67
CA VAL A 508 3.12 12.60 -32.31
C VAL A 508 3.22 12.61 -30.80
N LYS A 509 3.20 11.42 -30.18
CA LYS A 509 3.27 11.28 -28.72
C LYS A 509 4.70 11.51 -28.24
N ILE A 510 4.84 12.34 -27.21
CA ILE A 510 6.11 12.67 -26.58
C ILE A 510 5.94 12.54 -25.06
N VAL A 511 6.89 11.87 -24.41
CA VAL A 511 6.93 11.77 -22.95
C VAL A 511 7.21 13.15 -22.36
N ASP A 512 6.47 13.50 -21.31
CA ASP A 512 6.64 14.74 -20.56
C ASP A 512 8.10 14.95 -20.13
N THR A 513 8.56 16.20 -20.15
CA THR A 513 9.97 16.55 -19.92
C THR A 513 10.31 16.82 -18.45
N ASP A 514 9.34 16.75 -17.54
CA ASP A 514 9.59 16.90 -16.13
C ASP A 514 10.37 15.69 -15.60
N GLU A 515 11.54 15.96 -15.01
CA GLU A 515 12.44 14.95 -14.47
C GLU A 515 11.98 14.37 -13.12
N GLY A 516 10.90 14.90 -12.55
CA GLY A 516 10.28 14.36 -11.33
C GLY A 516 11.25 14.34 -10.16
N ARG A 517 11.32 13.20 -9.47
CA ARG A 517 12.15 12.99 -8.28
C ARG A 517 13.65 13.20 -8.53
N PHE A 518 14.16 12.97 -9.74
CA PHE A 518 15.57 13.19 -10.06
C PHE A 518 16.03 14.65 -9.87
N ASN A 519 15.15 15.63 -10.09
CA ASN A 519 15.47 17.06 -9.96
C ASN A 519 14.82 17.72 -8.73
N ASN A 520 14.47 16.93 -7.71
CA ASN A 520 13.71 17.38 -6.54
C ASN A 520 14.54 18.13 -5.47
N GLN A 521 15.82 18.38 -5.73
CA GLN A 521 16.80 19.04 -4.85
C GLN A 521 17.16 18.27 -3.57
N VAL A 522 16.81 16.99 -3.46
CA VAL A 522 17.31 16.09 -2.42
C VAL A 522 18.56 15.38 -2.97
N ASN A 523 19.74 15.82 -2.56
CA ASN A 523 21.01 15.39 -3.16
C ASN A 523 21.22 13.86 -3.18
N SER A 524 20.77 13.15 -2.14
CA SER A 524 20.85 11.70 -2.06
C SER A 524 19.96 10.98 -3.10
N GLU A 525 18.97 11.66 -3.68
CA GLU A 525 18.01 11.08 -4.63
C GLU A 525 18.32 11.45 -6.08
N LYS A 526 19.42 12.15 -6.34
CA LYS A 526 19.86 12.47 -7.70
C LYS A 526 20.48 11.24 -8.38
N GLN A 527 19.66 10.23 -8.61
CA GLN A 527 20.02 8.92 -9.13
C GLN A 527 19.18 8.61 -10.37
N TRP A 528 19.81 8.03 -11.40
CA TRP A 528 19.21 7.73 -12.70
C TRP A 528 17.94 6.86 -12.61
N ILE A 529 17.77 6.08 -11.53
CA ILE A 529 16.58 5.27 -11.27
C ILE A 529 15.33 6.10 -10.94
N TYR A 530 15.48 7.39 -10.65
CA TYR A 530 14.39 8.31 -10.32
C TYR A 530 14.12 9.35 -11.41
N GLU A 531 14.76 9.23 -12.57
CA GLU A 531 14.45 10.06 -13.75
C GLU A 531 12.98 9.88 -14.13
N LYS A 532 12.22 10.98 -14.12
CA LYS A 532 10.77 11.01 -14.40
C LYS A 532 9.93 10.17 -13.45
N SER A 533 10.40 9.95 -12.23
CA SER A 533 9.66 9.25 -11.19
C SER A 533 8.75 10.23 -10.42
N PHE A 534 7.49 9.87 -10.23
CA PHE A 534 6.47 10.68 -9.56
C PHE A 534 5.69 9.89 -8.52
N LYS A 535 5.29 10.55 -7.44
CA LYS A 535 4.45 9.99 -6.39
C LYS A 535 3.15 9.40 -6.96
N THR A 536 2.82 8.18 -6.55
CA THR A 536 1.50 7.58 -6.78
C THR A 536 0.44 8.30 -5.92
N THR A 537 -0.40 9.10 -6.55
CA THR A 537 -1.43 9.90 -5.86
C THR A 537 -2.68 9.09 -5.51
N THR A 538 -3.53 9.61 -4.62
CA THR A 538 -4.79 8.95 -4.25
C THR A 538 -5.79 8.99 -5.40
N ILE A 539 -6.57 7.92 -5.61
CA ILE A 539 -7.75 7.95 -6.49
C ILE A 539 -9.05 8.33 -5.76
N ARG A 540 -9.01 8.56 -4.43
CA ARG A 540 -10.16 9.10 -3.72
C ARG A 540 -10.49 10.49 -4.25
N ASN A 541 -11.76 10.73 -4.55
CA ASN A 541 -12.24 11.95 -5.19
C ASN A 541 -11.71 12.23 -6.61
N ALA A 542 -11.00 11.30 -7.26
CA ALA A 542 -10.38 11.56 -8.57
C ALA A 542 -11.40 11.92 -9.67
N SER A 543 -12.62 11.38 -9.62
CA SER A 543 -13.68 11.77 -10.56
C SER A 543 -14.13 13.23 -10.45
N LEU A 544 -13.66 13.96 -9.42
CA LEU A 544 -14.00 15.38 -9.16
C LEU A 544 -12.80 16.33 -9.32
N THR A 545 -11.65 15.84 -9.78
CA THR A 545 -10.37 16.59 -9.76
C THR A 545 -9.63 16.58 -11.09
N ALA A 546 -10.33 16.46 -12.21
CA ALA A 546 -9.73 16.67 -13.53
C ALA A 546 -9.11 18.08 -13.63
N PRO A 547 -8.07 18.28 -14.46
CA PRO A 547 -7.38 17.27 -15.28
C PRO A 547 -6.34 16.45 -14.49
N TYR A 548 -5.81 15.39 -15.11
CA TYR A 548 -5.05 14.32 -14.45
C TYR A 548 -3.54 14.32 -14.74
N PHE A 549 -2.81 13.54 -13.93
CA PHE A 549 -1.34 13.46 -13.83
C PHE A 549 -0.65 14.74 -13.34
N HIS A 550 0.66 14.69 -13.14
CA HIS A 550 1.45 15.79 -12.60
C HIS A 550 1.45 17.03 -13.50
N ASN A 551 1.23 16.85 -14.80
CA ASN A 551 1.21 17.91 -15.79
C ASN A 551 -0.21 18.36 -16.18
N GLY A 552 -1.25 17.69 -15.69
CA GLY A 552 -2.65 18.04 -15.97
C GLY A 552 -3.00 17.96 -17.45
N ALA A 553 -2.46 16.96 -18.18
CA ALA A 553 -2.60 16.85 -19.63
C ALA A 553 -3.80 16.00 -20.10
N TYR A 554 -4.46 15.29 -19.19
CA TYR A 554 -5.53 14.35 -19.49
C TYR A 554 -6.84 14.88 -18.89
N ASP A 555 -7.89 15.00 -19.68
CA ASP A 555 -9.12 15.67 -19.27
C ASP A 555 -10.15 14.70 -18.66
N THR A 556 -10.03 13.40 -18.97
CA THR A 556 -11.02 12.38 -18.57
C THR A 556 -10.37 11.17 -17.89
N LEU A 557 -11.14 10.50 -17.02
CA LEU A 557 -10.70 9.23 -16.41
C LEU A 557 -10.56 8.13 -17.46
N GLU A 558 -11.35 8.19 -18.53
CA GLU A 558 -11.26 7.32 -19.69
C GLU A 558 -9.88 7.40 -20.34
N GLU A 559 -9.34 8.59 -20.61
CA GLU A 559 -7.99 8.76 -21.17
C GLU A 559 -6.91 8.23 -20.22
N VAL A 560 -7.07 8.44 -18.91
CA VAL A 560 -6.16 7.90 -17.89
C VAL A 560 -6.17 6.37 -17.94
N ILE A 561 -7.34 5.75 -17.91
CA ILE A 561 -7.49 4.29 -17.96
C ILE A 561 -6.98 3.73 -19.29
N ASP A 562 -7.20 4.43 -20.40
CA ASP A 562 -6.67 4.04 -21.72
C ASP A 562 -5.14 4.05 -21.73
N PHE A 563 -4.50 5.06 -21.14
CA PHE A 563 -3.04 5.12 -21.00
C PHE A 563 -2.48 3.93 -20.20
N TYR A 564 -3.09 3.59 -19.06
CA TYR A 564 -2.68 2.41 -18.29
C TYR A 564 -2.97 1.10 -19.04
N ASN A 565 -4.10 1.02 -19.74
CA ASN A 565 -4.47 -0.16 -20.52
C ASN A 565 -3.50 -0.46 -21.67
N GLU A 566 -2.83 0.56 -22.19
CA GLU A 566 -1.78 0.45 -23.22
C GLU A 566 -0.39 0.13 -22.65
N GLY A 567 -0.22 -0.03 -21.33
CA GLY A 567 1.08 -0.32 -20.71
C GLY A 567 1.97 0.92 -20.52
N GLY A 568 1.37 2.11 -20.41
CA GLY A 568 2.08 3.37 -20.25
C GLY A 568 2.92 3.76 -21.48
N GLY A 569 3.87 4.67 -21.30
CA GLY A 569 4.65 5.21 -22.41
C GLY A 569 5.42 4.12 -23.19
N ALA A 570 6.01 3.15 -22.51
CA ALA A 570 6.72 2.05 -23.15
C ALA A 570 5.80 1.09 -23.92
N GLY A 571 4.62 0.78 -23.38
CA GLY A 571 3.62 -0.03 -24.09
C GLY A 571 3.04 0.66 -25.33
N MET A 572 3.05 2.01 -25.34
CA MET A 572 2.78 2.82 -26.53
C MET A 572 3.96 2.94 -27.51
N GLY A 573 5.08 2.23 -27.26
CA GLY A 573 6.26 2.22 -28.12
C GLY A 573 7.24 3.38 -27.90
N LEU A 574 7.08 4.16 -26.83
CA LEU A 574 8.01 5.24 -26.48
C LEU A 574 9.20 4.70 -25.69
N LYS A 575 10.35 5.38 -25.80
CA LYS A 575 11.52 5.05 -24.99
C LYS A 575 11.33 5.62 -23.58
N VAL A 576 11.03 4.76 -22.62
CA VAL A 576 10.93 5.10 -21.18
C VAL A 576 11.95 4.26 -20.41
N THR A 577 13.03 4.90 -19.96
CA THR A 577 14.04 4.23 -19.13
C THR A 577 13.43 3.93 -17.76
N ASN A 578 13.65 2.72 -17.23
CA ASN A 578 13.18 2.29 -15.90
C ASN A 578 11.67 2.41 -15.68
N GLN A 579 10.84 2.23 -16.73
CA GLN A 579 9.40 2.19 -16.54
C GLN A 579 9.03 1.12 -15.50
N THR A 580 8.26 1.50 -14.50
CA THR A 580 7.86 0.62 -13.40
C THR A 580 6.55 -0.10 -13.69
N LEU A 581 5.69 0.49 -14.52
CA LEU A 581 4.51 -0.18 -15.08
C LEU A 581 4.94 -1.20 -16.16
N PRO A 582 4.42 -2.44 -16.15
CA PRO A 582 4.64 -3.38 -17.24
C PRO A 582 4.17 -2.81 -18.60
N PRO A 583 4.93 -3.00 -19.68
CA PRO A 583 4.56 -2.50 -21.02
C PRO A 583 3.47 -3.32 -21.70
N ASP A 584 3.08 -4.46 -21.12
CA ASP A 584 2.03 -5.31 -21.66
C ASP A 584 0.65 -4.66 -21.51
N LYS A 585 -0.21 -4.85 -22.51
CA LYS A 585 -1.58 -4.36 -22.45
C LYS A 585 -2.39 -5.12 -21.41
N LEU A 586 -3.30 -4.41 -20.74
CA LEU A 586 -4.22 -5.00 -19.77
C LEU A 586 -5.45 -5.67 -20.42
N ASP A 587 -5.67 -5.41 -21.72
CA ASP A 587 -6.80 -5.91 -22.51
C ASP A 587 -8.16 -5.70 -21.80
N LEU A 588 -8.36 -4.49 -21.26
CA LEU A 588 -9.62 -4.07 -20.65
C LEU A 588 -10.67 -3.79 -21.73
N THR A 589 -11.81 -4.44 -21.60
CA THR A 589 -13.01 -4.18 -22.39
C THR A 589 -13.62 -2.83 -22.03
N GLN A 590 -14.47 -2.29 -22.91
CA GLN A 590 -15.21 -1.05 -22.64
C GLN A 590 -16.10 -1.15 -21.39
N THR A 591 -16.64 -2.34 -21.10
CA THR A 591 -17.40 -2.58 -19.88
C THR A 591 -16.50 -2.50 -18.65
N GLU A 592 -15.34 -3.16 -18.66
CA GLU A 592 -14.39 -3.15 -17.53
C GLU A 592 -13.87 -1.73 -17.23
N LYS A 593 -13.61 -0.92 -18.27
CA LYS A 593 -13.23 0.49 -18.10
C LYS A 593 -14.33 1.29 -17.40
N LYS A 594 -15.60 1.11 -17.78
CA LYS A 594 -16.73 1.76 -17.10
C LYS A 594 -16.91 1.29 -15.66
N GLU A 595 -16.68 0.00 -15.39
CA GLU A 595 -16.74 -0.55 -14.04
C GLU A 595 -15.64 0.04 -13.15
N LEU A 596 -14.42 0.21 -13.66
CA LEU A 596 -13.33 0.91 -12.95
C LEU A 596 -13.72 2.36 -12.62
N ILE A 597 -14.30 3.10 -13.57
CA ILE A 597 -14.79 4.47 -13.33
C ILE A 597 -15.88 4.48 -12.25
N ALA A 598 -16.85 3.58 -12.33
CA ALA A 598 -17.91 3.47 -11.32
C ALA A 598 -17.33 3.17 -9.92
N PHE A 599 -16.26 2.40 -9.82
CA PHE A 599 -15.54 2.21 -8.56
C PHE A 599 -14.86 3.51 -8.09
N ILE A 600 -14.13 4.22 -8.95
CA ILE A 600 -13.50 5.51 -8.60
C ILE A 600 -14.53 6.53 -8.12
N GLU A 601 -15.67 6.65 -8.80
CA GLU A 601 -16.79 7.51 -8.40
C GLU A 601 -17.35 7.12 -7.03
N SER A 602 -17.38 5.83 -6.70
CA SER A 602 -17.86 5.36 -5.40
C SER A 602 -16.96 5.75 -4.22
N LEU A 603 -15.72 6.18 -4.51
CA LEU A 603 -14.75 6.72 -3.54
C LEU A 603 -14.90 8.23 -3.28
N ASN A 604 -15.84 8.90 -3.97
CA ASN A 604 -16.10 10.32 -3.72
C ASN A 604 -16.62 10.53 -2.29
N ASP A 605 -15.95 11.41 -1.57
CA ASP A 605 -16.31 11.90 -0.24
C ASP A 605 -15.75 13.32 -0.04
N VAL A 606 -16.67 14.28 -0.03
CA VAL A 606 -16.40 15.70 0.26
C VAL A 606 -16.84 16.11 1.66
N SER A 607 -17.18 15.15 2.53
CA SER A 607 -17.59 15.44 3.92
C SER A 607 -16.49 16.06 4.78
N GLY A 608 -15.23 15.97 4.32
CA GLY A 608 -14.07 16.58 4.98
C GLY A 608 -13.88 18.08 4.73
N GLN A 609 -14.73 18.73 3.91
CA GLN A 609 -14.60 20.16 3.55
C GLN A 609 -14.98 21.15 4.67
#